data_AF-A0A9P7X860-F1
#
_entry.id   AF-A0A9P7X860-F1
#
_cell.length_a   1.000
_cell.length_b   1.000
_cell.length_c   1.000
_cell.angle_alpha   90.00
_cell.angle_beta   90.00
_cell.angle_gamma   90.00
#
_symmetry.space_group_name_H-M   'P 1'
#
loop_
_entity.id
_entity.type
_entity.pdbx_description
1 polymer ?
#
loop_
_entity_poly.entity_id
_entity_poly.type
_entity_poly.pdbx_seq_one_letter_code
_entity_poly.pdbx_strand_id
1 'polypeptide(L)'
;MPSSSILLLSVLLSSLVTAYPTMRFVRRDSPPSPSLVASLAPQLDFESGLNPTGTGDCDGAVPGGPKIPCFCPPSQADFVTALQANVAAGHAVNNTVVPIAFPTDGSVASQAIRIESGLSTLQNLRGPGVGCPAVSSTLSAQLKVLQSPGATAASAPTAEFAPTAASVPTVTPAPSATPVQVSVSSSSSTSPSADVIASLAPQLEFESGLNPTGTGDCDGAVPGGPKIPCSCPPSQADFVTALIANVQAGHAVNNTVVPIAFPTDASSNSQAIRIESGLSTLQNLRGPGVGCPAVSSTLSAQLKALQR
;
A
#
# COMPACT_ATOMS: atom_id res chain seq x y z
N MET A 1 39.79 -77.58 15.62
CA MET A 1 40.46 -76.38 16.18
C MET A 1 41.36 -75.86 15.08
N PRO A 2 41.28 -74.61 14.58
CA PRO A 2 40.91 -73.38 15.30
C PRO A 2 39.97 -72.39 14.54
N SER A 3 39.69 -71.27 15.22
CA SER A 3 39.48 -69.91 14.69
C SER A 3 38.15 -69.53 14.03
N SER A 4 37.16 -69.20 14.86
CA SER A 4 36.07 -68.28 14.49
C SER A 4 36.49 -66.84 14.79
N SER A 5 36.64 -66.03 13.73
CA SER A 5 36.86 -64.58 13.81
C SER A 5 35.52 -63.86 13.98
N ILE A 6 35.37 -63.12 15.09
CA ILE A 6 34.23 -62.23 15.35
C ILE A 6 34.58 -60.86 14.78
N LEU A 7 33.86 -60.46 13.73
CA LEU A 7 34.02 -59.17 13.06
C LEU A 7 33.08 -58.17 13.73
N LEU A 8 33.65 -57.28 14.55
CA LEU A 8 32.96 -56.16 15.20
C LEU A 8 32.59 -55.11 14.14
N LEU A 9 31.29 -54.95 13.89
CA LEU A 9 30.74 -53.94 13.01
C LEU A 9 30.55 -52.63 13.81
N SER A 10 31.48 -51.69 13.66
CA SER A 10 31.39 -50.35 14.25
C SER A 10 30.47 -49.45 13.43
N VAL A 11 29.32 -49.07 14.02
CA VAL A 11 28.38 -48.09 13.46
C VAL A 11 28.88 -46.67 13.77
N LEU A 12 29.35 -45.95 12.75
CA LEU A 12 29.68 -44.53 12.82
C LEU A 12 28.40 -43.70 12.64
N LEU A 13 27.94 -43.08 13.73
CA LEU A 13 26.91 -42.03 13.72
C LEU A 13 27.55 -40.71 13.27
N SER A 14 27.35 -40.33 12.00
CA SER A 14 27.72 -39.00 11.50
C SER A 14 26.65 -37.97 11.88
N SER A 15 26.96 -37.07 12.80
CA SER A 15 26.15 -35.90 13.13
C SER A 15 26.27 -34.84 12.03
N LEU A 16 25.23 -34.67 11.21
CA LEU A 16 25.12 -33.51 10.32
C LEU A 16 24.72 -32.27 11.13
N VAL A 17 25.68 -31.39 11.37
CA VAL A 17 25.44 -30.03 11.86
C VAL A 17 25.03 -29.18 10.66
N THR A 18 23.72 -28.99 10.46
CA THR A 18 23.19 -28.01 9.52
C THR A 18 23.43 -26.61 10.09
N ALA A 19 24.41 -25.91 9.51
CA ALA A 19 24.60 -24.48 9.72
C ALA A 19 23.38 -23.74 9.16
N TYR A 20 22.43 -23.39 10.03
CA TYR A 20 21.36 -22.49 9.66
C TYR A 20 21.96 -21.12 9.35
N PRO A 21 21.76 -20.56 8.14
CA PRO A 21 22.16 -19.20 7.86
C PRO A 21 21.42 -18.31 8.84
N THR A 22 22.19 -17.60 9.67
CA THR A 22 21.67 -16.51 10.47
C THR A 22 21.19 -15.46 9.47
N MET A 23 19.88 -15.46 9.20
CA MET A 23 19.21 -14.37 8.48
C MET A 23 19.53 -13.10 9.25
N ARG A 24 20.51 -12.34 8.74
CA ARG A 24 20.71 -10.96 9.17
C ARG A 24 19.40 -10.27 8.83
N PHE A 25 18.60 -9.97 9.85
CA PHE A 25 17.57 -8.95 9.76
C PHE A 25 18.27 -7.69 9.23
N VAL A 26 18.10 -7.42 7.95
CA VAL A 26 18.41 -6.11 7.38
C VAL A 26 17.60 -5.15 8.24
N ARG A 27 18.31 -4.30 8.99
CA ARG A 27 17.68 -3.22 9.75
C ARG A 27 16.76 -2.52 8.77
N ARG A 28 15.46 -2.41 9.11
CA ARG A 28 14.56 -1.47 8.42
C ARG A 28 15.34 -0.17 8.30
N ASP A 29 15.56 0.28 7.07
CA ASP A 29 16.11 1.59 6.82
C ASP A 29 15.39 2.59 7.71
N SER A 30 16.17 3.50 8.32
CA SER A 30 15.61 4.55 9.15
C SER A 30 14.45 5.22 8.40
N PRO A 31 13.31 5.52 9.06
CA PRO A 31 12.19 6.13 8.37
C PRO A 31 12.65 7.38 7.60
N PRO A 32 12.09 7.66 6.42
CA PRO A 32 12.50 8.80 5.62
C PRO A 32 12.34 10.09 6.43
N SER A 33 13.24 11.06 6.21
CA SER A 33 13.17 12.33 6.93
C SER A 33 11.84 13.05 6.64
N PRO A 34 11.28 13.81 7.61
CA PRO A 34 10.02 14.51 7.41
C PRO A 34 10.03 15.45 6.20
N SER A 35 11.17 16.11 5.93
CA SER A 35 11.34 16.95 4.73
C SER A 35 11.23 16.14 3.44
N LEU A 36 11.78 14.92 3.40
CA LEU A 36 11.68 14.04 2.24
C LEU A 36 10.23 13.57 2.04
N VAL A 37 9.54 13.19 3.13
CA VAL A 37 8.11 12.84 3.07
C VAL A 37 7.29 14.02 2.54
N ALA A 38 7.54 15.25 3.00
CA ALA A 38 6.85 16.43 2.49
C ALA A 38 7.09 16.66 0.99
N SER A 39 8.32 16.47 0.52
CA SER A 39 8.67 16.69 -0.90
C SER A 39 8.08 15.63 -1.85
N LEU A 40 7.85 14.41 -1.34
CA LEU A 40 7.31 13.28 -2.11
C LEU A 40 5.82 13.03 -1.84
N ALA A 41 5.22 13.82 -0.95
CA ALA A 41 3.81 13.69 -0.61
C ALA A 41 2.95 13.99 -1.84
N PRO A 42 1.96 13.14 -2.15
CA PRO A 42 0.98 13.43 -3.19
C PRO A 42 0.28 14.77 -2.93
N GLN A 43 0.01 15.53 -3.98
CA GLN A 43 -0.80 16.73 -3.88
C GLN A 43 -2.27 16.34 -3.83
N LEU A 44 -3.09 17.02 -3.03
CA LEU A 44 -4.52 16.75 -2.98
C LEU A 44 -5.26 17.34 -4.19
N ASP A 45 -4.74 18.45 -4.74
CA ASP A 45 -5.27 19.24 -5.87
C ASP A 45 -6.79 19.50 -5.80
N PHE A 46 -7.32 19.67 -4.58
CA PHE A 46 -8.71 20.00 -4.34
C PHE A 46 -8.87 20.75 -3.02
N GLU A 47 -9.78 21.72 -2.98
CA GLU A 47 -10.05 22.54 -1.80
C GLU A 47 -11.37 22.13 -1.14
N SER A 48 -11.41 22.22 0.19
CA SER A 48 -12.61 21.93 0.97
C SER A 48 -13.67 23.01 0.84
N GLY A 49 -14.91 22.67 1.19
CA GLY A 49 -15.97 23.67 1.35
C GLY A 49 -16.63 24.13 0.05
N LEU A 50 -16.41 23.44 -1.06
CA LEU A 50 -17.00 23.80 -2.35
C LEU A 50 -18.50 23.46 -2.40
N ASN A 51 -19.31 24.44 -2.81
CA ASN A 51 -20.77 24.32 -2.99
C ASN A 51 -21.49 23.67 -1.79
N PRO A 52 -21.46 24.31 -0.60
CA PRO A 52 -22.09 23.75 0.58
C PRO A 52 -23.61 23.63 0.39
N THR A 53 -24.17 22.50 0.81
CA THR A 53 -25.63 22.23 0.75
C THR A 53 -26.40 22.89 1.90
N GLY A 54 -25.70 23.41 2.91
CA GLY A 54 -26.29 23.89 4.16
C GLY A 54 -26.50 22.81 5.23
N THR A 55 -26.25 21.52 4.93
CA THR A 55 -26.35 20.39 5.88
C THR A 55 -25.00 19.92 6.42
N GLY A 56 -23.91 20.61 6.07
CA GLY A 56 -22.53 20.20 6.39
C GLY A 56 -21.84 19.39 5.28
N ASP A 57 -22.53 19.19 4.15
CA ASP A 57 -22.02 18.47 2.99
C ASP A 57 -21.64 19.42 1.84
N CYS A 58 -20.59 19.06 1.11
CA CYS A 58 -20.00 19.82 0.03
C CYS A 58 -19.74 18.92 -1.19
N ASP A 59 -19.46 19.54 -2.33
CA ASP A 59 -18.98 18.82 -3.50
C ASP A 59 -17.57 18.26 -3.26
N GLY A 60 -17.35 17.03 -3.75
CA GLY A 60 -16.03 16.41 -3.75
C GLY A 60 -15.22 16.71 -5.01
N ALA A 61 -14.01 16.16 -5.06
CA ALA A 61 -13.07 16.34 -6.16
C ALA A 61 -13.53 15.74 -7.49
N VAL A 62 -14.53 14.85 -7.44
CA VAL A 62 -15.16 14.26 -8.63
C VAL A 62 -16.44 15.03 -8.94
N PRO A 63 -16.52 15.75 -10.08
CA PRO A 63 -17.74 16.44 -10.49
C PRO A 63 -18.93 15.49 -10.57
N GLY A 64 -20.03 15.83 -9.90
CA GLY A 64 -21.22 14.97 -9.82
C GLY A 64 -21.03 13.69 -8.99
N GLY A 65 -19.96 13.60 -8.21
CA GLY A 65 -19.71 12.52 -7.26
C GLY A 65 -20.60 12.59 -6.01
N PRO A 66 -20.45 11.62 -5.08
CA PRO A 66 -21.14 11.68 -3.79
C PRO A 66 -20.70 12.93 -3.01
N LYS A 67 -21.61 13.46 -2.21
CA LYS A 67 -21.31 14.59 -1.33
C LYS A 67 -20.34 14.15 -0.23
N ILE A 68 -19.44 15.05 0.14
CA ILE A 68 -18.43 14.84 1.17
C ILE A 68 -18.65 15.81 2.33
N PRO A 69 -18.11 15.54 3.52
CA PRO A 69 -18.13 16.53 4.58
C PRO A 69 -17.36 17.80 4.17
N CYS A 70 -17.89 18.98 4.48
CA CYS A 70 -17.30 20.25 4.03
C CYS A 70 -15.90 20.56 4.58
N PHE A 71 -15.46 19.88 5.65
CA PHE A 71 -14.08 20.00 6.15
C PHE A 71 -13.08 19.13 5.36
N CYS A 72 -13.56 18.34 4.40
CA CYS A 72 -12.72 17.51 3.54
C CYS A 72 -12.53 18.17 2.18
N PRO A 73 -11.32 18.05 1.59
CA PRO A 73 -10.12 17.47 2.17
C PRO A 73 -9.48 18.41 3.22
N PRO A 74 -8.58 17.92 4.09
CA PRO A 74 -7.77 18.83 4.91
C PRO A 74 -6.88 19.71 4.02
N SER A 75 -6.26 20.75 4.60
CA SER A 75 -5.24 21.50 3.88
C SER A 75 -4.06 20.60 3.49
N GLN A 76 -3.33 20.96 2.42
CA GLN A 76 -2.13 20.20 2.02
C GLN A 76 -1.11 20.09 3.17
N ALA A 77 -0.95 21.15 3.97
CA ALA A 77 -0.04 21.16 5.11
C ALA A 77 -0.48 20.19 6.23
N ASP A 78 -1.77 20.18 6.56
CA ASP A 78 -2.33 19.26 7.57
C ASP A 78 -2.24 17.81 7.10
N PHE A 79 -2.54 17.56 5.81
CA PHE A 79 -2.38 16.26 5.19
C PHE A 79 -0.94 15.75 5.25
N VAL A 80 0.04 16.58 4.85
CA VAL A 80 1.46 16.22 4.89
C VAL A 80 1.91 15.96 6.32
N THR A 81 1.45 16.75 7.28
CA THR A 81 1.76 16.56 8.71
C THR A 81 1.23 15.21 9.21
N ALA A 82 -0.02 14.86 8.88
CA ALA A 82 -0.61 13.58 9.23
C ALA A 82 0.12 12.40 8.55
N LEU A 83 0.47 12.56 7.28
CA LEU A 83 1.22 11.56 6.52
C LEU A 83 2.61 11.34 7.11
N GLN A 84 3.33 12.40 7.50
CA GLN A 84 4.62 12.28 8.18
C GLN A 84 4.51 11.50 9.50
N ALA A 85 3.48 11.77 10.31
CA ALA A 85 3.24 11.04 11.55
C ALA A 85 2.99 9.55 11.28
N ASN A 86 2.17 9.26 10.27
CA ASN A 86 1.86 7.90 9.83
C ASN A 86 3.11 7.15 9.33
N VAL A 87 3.95 7.80 8.53
CA VAL A 87 5.19 7.23 7.99
C VAL A 87 6.21 6.99 9.11
N ALA A 88 6.34 7.92 10.06
CA ALA A 88 7.21 7.74 11.22
C ALA A 88 6.76 6.57 12.12
N ALA A 89 5.44 6.35 12.23
CA ALA A 89 4.86 5.22 12.95
C ALA A 89 4.90 3.90 12.16
N GLY A 90 5.02 3.96 10.82
CA GLY A 90 4.88 2.81 9.91
C GLY A 90 3.44 2.30 9.77
N HIS A 91 2.46 3.04 10.28
CA HIS A 91 1.03 2.74 10.25
C HIS A 91 0.22 4.02 10.47
N ALA A 92 -1.08 4.00 10.17
CA ALA A 92 -1.94 5.13 10.43
C ALA A 92 -2.08 5.36 11.95
N VAL A 93 -1.69 6.52 12.47
CA VAL A 93 -1.61 6.77 13.92
C VAL A 93 -2.95 6.63 14.64
N ASN A 94 -4.07 6.90 13.95
CA ASN A 94 -5.41 6.71 14.49
C ASN A 94 -6.06 5.37 14.08
N ASN A 95 -5.34 4.52 13.34
CA ASN A 95 -5.78 3.20 12.95
C ASN A 95 -4.58 2.26 12.76
N THR A 96 -4.08 1.72 13.87
CA THR A 96 -2.81 0.99 13.91
C THR A 96 -2.78 -0.31 13.10
N VAL A 97 -3.94 -0.81 12.68
CA VAL A 97 -4.03 -2.00 11.80
C VAL A 97 -3.81 -1.66 10.32
N VAL A 98 -3.81 -0.38 9.94
CA VAL A 98 -3.53 0.07 8.57
C VAL A 98 -2.04 0.42 8.48
N PRO A 99 -1.21 -0.44 7.87
CA PRO A 99 0.20 -0.14 7.69
C PRO A 99 0.38 0.98 6.65
N ILE A 100 1.47 1.72 6.80
CA ILE A 100 1.82 2.81 5.89
C ILE A 100 3.25 2.57 5.43
N ALA A 101 3.46 2.49 4.11
CA ALA A 101 4.80 2.49 3.55
C ALA A 101 5.02 3.71 2.67
N PHE A 102 6.24 4.19 2.69
CA PHE A 102 6.60 5.39 1.97
C PHE A 102 7.93 5.17 1.27
N PRO A 103 7.94 4.40 0.18
CA PRO A 103 9.15 4.20 -0.61
C PRO A 103 9.62 5.56 -1.15
N THR A 104 10.93 5.79 -1.16
CA THR A 104 11.52 7.09 -1.50
C THR A 104 12.08 7.15 -2.91
N ASP A 105 12.10 6.03 -3.64
CA ASP A 105 12.58 6.00 -5.01
C ASP A 105 11.55 6.60 -5.99
N GLY A 106 12.02 6.89 -7.19
CA GLY A 106 11.25 7.55 -8.24
C GLY A 106 10.39 6.62 -9.09
N SER A 107 10.33 5.31 -8.82
CA SER A 107 9.57 4.39 -9.67
C SER A 107 8.07 4.68 -9.63
N VAL A 108 7.37 4.32 -10.71
CA VAL A 108 5.90 4.45 -10.79
C VAL A 108 5.22 3.62 -9.70
N ALA A 109 5.77 2.44 -9.37
CA ALA A 109 5.30 1.62 -8.27
C ALA A 109 5.42 2.36 -6.92
N SER A 110 6.56 3.00 -6.65
CA SER A 110 6.75 3.77 -5.43
C SER A 110 5.90 5.03 -5.37
N GLN A 111 5.65 5.68 -6.51
CA GLN A 111 4.68 6.77 -6.60
C GLN A 111 3.26 6.29 -6.28
N ALA A 112 2.83 5.14 -6.81
CA ALA A 112 1.53 4.55 -6.52
C ALA A 112 1.36 4.24 -5.03
N ILE A 113 2.36 3.63 -4.39
CA ILE A 113 2.33 3.34 -2.94
C ILE A 113 2.22 4.62 -2.10
N ARG A 114 2.90 5.70 -2.50
CA ARG A 114 2.78 6.99 -1.81
C ARG A 114 1.37 7.56 -1.93
N ILE A 115 0.72 7.41 -3.09
CA ILE A 115 -0.68 7.81 -3.29
C ILE A 115 -1.62 6.95 -2.45
N GLU A 116 -1.46 5.63 -2.44
CA GLU A 116 -2.24 4.70 -1.61
C GLU A 116 -2.08 5.01 -0.11
N SER A 117 -0.87 5.33 0.33
CA SER A 117 -0.60 5.77 1.70
C SER A 117 -1.24 7.13 2.01
N GLY A 118 -1.29 8.03 1.03
CA GLY A 118 -2.05 9.28 1.12
C GLY A 118 -3.55 9.04 1.27
N LEU A 119 -4.13 8.17 0.45
CA LEU A 119 -5.54 7.77 0.55
C LEU A 119 -5.86 7.13 1.91
N SER A 120 -5.00 6.24 2.40
CA SER A 120 -5.11 5.63 3.73
C SER A 120 -5.00 6.67 4.84
N THR A 121 -4.10 7.65 4.70
CA THR A 121 -3.95 8.76 5.65
C THR A 121 -5.23 9.59 5.72
N LEU A 122 -5.80 10.00 4.58
CA LEU A 122 -7.06 10.74 4.53
C LEU A 122 -8.20 10.01 5.23
N GLN A 123 -8.35 8.71 4.96
CA GLN A 123 -9.43 7.89 5.51
C GLN A 123 -9.30 7.66 7.03
N ASN A 124 -8.10 7.82 7.60
CA ASN A 124 -7.82 7.52 9.01
C ASN A 124 -7.39 8.78 9.82
N LEU A 125 -7.75 9.98 9.37
CA LEU A 125 -7.35 11.24 10.03
C LEU A 125 -7.88 11.40 11.47
N ARG A 126 -9.02 10.78 11.81
CA ARG A 126 -9.70 10.96 13.11
C ARG A 126 -10.11 9.65 13.78
N GLY A 127 -9.67 8.52 13.26
CA GLY A 127 -9.99 7.19 13.77
C GLY A 127 -10.07 6.15 12.65
N PRO A 128 -10.33 4.87 12.98
CA PRO A 128 -10.43 3.80 12.00
C PRO A 128 -11.54 4.04 10.97
N GLY A 129 -11.16 4.35 9.73
CA GLY A 129 -12.10 4.71 8.66
C GLY A 129 -12.86 6.02 8.89
N VAL A 130 -12.49 6.80 9.92
CA VAL A 130 -13.12 8.09 10.24
C VAL A 130 -12.17 9.19 9.80
N GLY A 131 -12.43 9.73 8.62
CA GLY A 131 -11.56 10.72 8.01
C GLY A 131 -12.23 11.41 6.84
N CYS A 132 -11.46 11.68 5.80
CA CYS A 132 -11.93 12.19 4.54
C CYS A 132 -12.01 11.07 3.51
N PRO A 133 -13.16 10.92 2.82
CA PRO A 133 -13.32 9.88 1.82
C PRO A 133 -12.38 10.13 0.63
N ALA A 134 -11.99 9.08 -0.09
CA ALA A 134 -11.05 9.20 -1.23
C ALA A 134 -11.49 10.25 -2.27
N VAL A 135 -12.80 10.33 -2.54
CA VAL A 135 -13.46 11.30 -3.44
C VAL A 135 -13.35 12.75 -2.99
N SER A 136 -12.85 13.02 -1.78
CA SER A 136 -12.54 14.39 -1.32
C SER A 136 -11.21 14.92 -1.84
N SER A 137 -10.45 14.13 -2.59
CA SER A 137 -9.18 14.53 -3.17
C SER A 137 -9.05 13.99 -4.58
N THR A 138 -8.05 14.45 -5.32
CA THR A 138 -7.75 13.91 -6.65
C THR A 138 -6.86 12.67 -6.61
N LEU A 139 -6.49 12.16 -5.43
CA LEU A 139 -5.53 11.05 -5.28
C LEU A 139 -5.96 9.78 -6.02
N SER A 140 -7.24 9.40 -5.99
CA SER A 140 -7.72 8.24 -6.77
C SER A 140 -7.57 8.45 -8.28
N ALA A 141 -7.69 9.68 -8.77
CA ALA A 141 -7.48 10.00 -10.17
C ALA A 141 -5.98 9.96 -10.52
N GLN A 142 -5.12 10.49 -9.65
CA GLN A 142 -3.67 10.41 -9.82
C GLN A 142 -3.17 8.96 -9.85
N LEU A 143 -3.69 8.10 -8.95
CA LEU A 143 -3.36 6.68 -8.93
C LEU A 143 -3.72 6.01 -10.27
N LYS A 144 -4.90 6.33 -10.80
CA LYS A 144 -5.34 5.83 -12.10
C LYS A 144 -4.42 6.28 -13.26
N VAL A 145 -3.92 7.51 -13.22
CA VAL A 145 -2.97 8.02 -14.22
C VAL A 145 -1.66 7.22 -14.17
N LEU A 146 -1.11 6.98 -12.98
CA LEU A 146 0.11 6.17 -12.81
C LEU A 146 -0.06 4.73 -13.27
N GLN A 147 -1.26 4.18 -13.13
CA GLN A 147 -1.58 2.81 -13.54
C GLN A 147 -1.86 2.67 -15.05
N SER A 148 -1.86 3.77 -15.81
CA SER A 148 -2.03 3.75 -17.25
C SER A 148 -0.71 3.41 -17.96
N PRO A 149 -0.69 2.49 -18.94
CA PRO A 149 0.51 2.15 -19.67
C PRO A 149 1.07 3.36 -20.43
N GLY A 150 2.36 3.61 -20.23
CA GLY A 150 3.05 4.80 -20.75
C GLY A 150 3.22 5.92 -19.72
N ALA A 151 2.75 5.77 -18.48
CA ALA A 151 3.11 6.67 -17.39
C ALA A 151 4.64 6.63 -17.16
N THR A 152 5.32 7.67 -17.64
CA THR A 152 6.74 7.90 -17.34
C THR A 152 6.81 8.59 -15.99
N ALA A 153 7.72 8.12 -15.13
CA ALA A 153 7.95 8.74 -13.83
C ALA A 153 8.22 10.25 -14.02
N ALA A 154 7.31 11.10 -13.55
CA ALA A 154 7.56 12.52 -13.50
C ALA A 154 8.84 12.74 -12.69
N SER A 155 9.86 13.32 -13.32
CA SER A 155 11.12 13.62 -12.66
C SER A 155 10.85 14.49 -11.44
N ALA A 156 11.39 14.08 -10.29
CA ALA A 156 11.25 14.82 -9.04
C ALA A 156 11.62 16.30 -9.25
N PRO A 157 10.82 17.27 -8.77
CA PRO A 157 11.21 18.66 -8.86
C PRO A 157 12.48 18.87 -8.04
N THR A 158 13.53 19.37 -8.71
CA THR A 158 14.76 19.79 -8.06
C THR A 158 14.42 21.00 -7.20
N ALA A 159 14.53 20.85 -5.87
CA ALA A 159 14.27 21.91 -4.93
C ALA A 159 15.34 23.01 -5.05
N GLU A 160 14.93 24.20 -5.49
CA GLU A 160 15.68 25.43 -5.30
C GLU A 160 14.80 26.41 -4.52
N PHE A 161 14.89 26.35 -3.19
CA PHE A 161 14.38 27.40 -2.32
C PHE A 161 15.52 27.91 -1.45
N ALA A 162 15.96 29.12 -1.78
CA ALA A 162 16.85 29.93 -0.95
C ALA A 162 16.17 30.28 0.39
N PRO A 163 16.93 30.39 1.49
CA PRO A 163 16.35 30.69 2.80
C PRO A 163 16.17 32.21 2.95
N THR A 164 14.91 32.66 3.03
CA THR A 164 14.59 34.00 3.53
C THR A 164 14.37 33.93 5.04
N ALA A 165 15.27 34.56 5.78
CA ALA A 165 15.21 34.70 7.23
C ALA A 165 13.97 35.52 7.64
N ALA A 166 13.17 34.99 8.57
CA ALA A 166 12.17 35.77 9.29
C ALA A 166 12.10 35.34 10.77
N SER A 167 12.18 36.37 11.61
CA SER A 167 12.32 36.46 13.06
C SER A 167 11.48 35.51 13.93
N VAL A 168 12.13 35.00 14.99
CA VAL A 168 11.57 34.20 16.08
C VAL A 168 11.00 35.11 17.17
N PRO A 169 9.74 34.96 17.63
CA PRO A 169 9.34 35.40 18.96
C PRO A 169 9.65 34.31 20.00
N THR A 170 10.36 34.73 21.04
CA THR A 170 10.76 33.94 22.21
C THR A 170 9.54 33.58 23.05
N VAL A 171 9.29 32.29 23.30
CA VAL A 171 8.28 31.84 24.26
C VAL A 171 8.94 31.03 25.37
N THR A 172 8.67 31.49 26.59
CA THR A 172 9.13 31.00 27.90
C THR A 172 8.72 29.54 28.17
N PRO A 173 9.63 28.66 28.66
CA PRO A 173 9.28 27.29 29.00
C PRO A 173 8.60 27.16 30.37
N ALA A 174 7.51 26.39 30.42
CA ALA A 174 6.82 25.94 31.63
C ALA A 174 7.25 24.48 31.97
N PRO A 175 7.16 24.05 33.24
CA PRO A 175 7.95 22.94 33.76
C PRO A 175 7.41 21.53 33.44
N SER A 176 8.38 20.62 33.44
CA SER A 176 8.34 19.18 33.19
C SER A 176 7.28 18.42 34.00
N ALA A 177 6.47 17.62 33.31
CA ALA A 177 5.66 16.55 33.89
C ALA A 177 6.14 15.18 33.37
N THR A 178 6.34 14.28 34.32
CA THR A 178 6.90 12.92 34.23
C THR A 178 5.98 11.98 33.42
N PRO A 179 6.48 11.19 32.45
CA PRO A 179 5.64 10.19 31.79
C PRO A 179 5.56 8.91 32.63
N VAL A 180 4.34 8.55 32.99
CA VAL A 180 3.98 7.25 33.59
C VAL A 180 3.98 6.21 32.47
N GLN A 181 4.84 5.20 32.58
CA GLN A 181 4.89 4.08 31.65
C GLN A 181 3.65 3.18 31.86
N VAL A 182 2.75 3.17 30.87
CA VAL A 182 1.65 2.21 30.82
C VAL A 182 2.12 1.05 29.94
N SER A 183 2.38 -0.10 30.57
CA SER A 183 2.55 -1.37 29.87
C SER A 183 1.20 -1.76 29.26
N VAL A 184 1.09 -1.72 27.92
CA VAL A 184 -0.01 -2.35 27.20
C VAL A 184 0.50 -3.56 26.45
N SER A 185 -0.23 -4.65 26.69
CA SER A 185 0.01 -6.01 26.27
C SER A 185 0.19 -6.14 24.76
N SER A 186 1.24 -6.87 24.38
CA SER A 186 1.47 -7.37 23.03
C SER A 186 0.32 -8.30 22.62
N SER A 187 -0.65 -7.77 21.89
CA SER A 187 -1.59 -8.59 21.13
C SER A 187 -0.83 -9.22 19.98
N SER A 188 -0.66 -10.54 20.04
CA SER A 188 -0.11 -11.39 18.99
C SER A 188 -0.84 -11.14 17.66
N SER A 189 -0.17 -10.50 16.71
CA SER A 189 -0.61 -10.34 15.33
C SER A 189 -0.54 -11.69 14.62
N THR A 190 -1.56 -12.52 14.81
CA THR A 190 -1.70 -13.76 14.04
C THR A 190 -2.03 -13.36 12.60
N SER A 191 -1.08 -13.53 11.69
CA SER A 191 -1.31 -13.31 10.26
C SER A 191 -2.51 -14.14 9.80
N PRO A 192 -3.42 -13.61 8.97
CA PRO A 192 -4.64 -14.32 8.58
C PRO A 192 -4.31 -15.64 7.86
N SER A 193 -5.11 -16.68 8.11
CA SER A 193 -4.96 -17.98 7.45
C SER A 193 -5.16 -17.88 5.94
N ALA A 194 -4.54 -18.76 5.17
CA ALA A 194 -4.67 -18.80 3.71
C ALA A 194 -6.13 -18.88 3.24
N ASP A 195 -6.98 -19.65 3.93
CA ASP A 195 -8.41 -19.76 3.61
C ASP A 195 -9.18 -18.45 3.85
N VAL A 196 -8.81 -17.67 4.86
CA VAL A 196 -9.39 -16.35 5.13
C VAL A 196 -8.97 -15.37 4.06
N ILE A 197 -7.71 -15.42 3.62
CA ILE A 197 -7.21 -14.58 2.53
C ILE A 197 -7.92 -14.93 1.22
N ALA A 198 -8.04 -16.22 0.90
CA ALA A 198 -8.70 -16.68 -0.32
C ALA A 198 -10.18 -16.28 -0.38
N SER A 199 -10.91 -16.38 0.74
CA SER A 199 -12.33 -16.01 0.79
C SER A 199 -12.59 -14.50 0.74
N LEU A 200 -11.64 -13.68 1.20
CA LEU A 200 -11.71 -12.22 1.16
C LEU A 200 -10.96 -11.61 -0.03
N ALA A 201 -10.34 -12.42 -0.88
CA ALA A 201 -9.59 -11.96 -2.02
C ALA A 201 -10.53 -11.28 -3.04
N PRO A 202 -10.17 -10.09 -3.55
CA PRO A 202 -10.92 -9.44 -4.60
C PRO A 202 -11.06 -10.35 -5.84
N GLN A 203 -12.22 -10.32 -6.47
CA GLN A 203 -12.44 -11.06 -7.72
C GLN A 203 -11.86 -10.24 -8.88
N LEU A 204 -11.17 -10.88 -9.82
CA LEU A 204 -10.63 -10.15 -10.99
C LEU A 204 -11.70 -9.80 -12.02
N GLU A 205 -12.77 -10.60 -12.08
CA GLU A 205 -13.96 -10.49 -12.95
C GLU A 205 -13.64 -10.19 -14.42
N PHE A 206 -12.48 -10.62 -14.90
CA PHE A 206 -12.04 -10.47 -16.27
C PHE A 206 -11.12 -11.64 -16.65
N GLU A 207 -11.25 -12.13 -17.89
CA GLU A 207 -10.46 -13.23 -18.41
C GLU A 207 -9.35 -12.73 -19.34
N SER A 208 -8.22 -13.43 -19.34
CA SER A 208 -7.10 -13.12 -20.23
C SER A 208 -7.39 -13.50 -21.67
N GLY A 209 -6.65 -12.92 -22.61
CA GLY A 209 -6.64 -13.38 -23.99
C GLY A 209 -7.80 -12.85 -24.85
N LEU A 210 -8.56 -11.85 -24.38
CA LEU A 210 -9.66 -11.28 -25.16
C LEU A 210 -9.15 -10.45 -26.34
N ASN A 211 -9.70 -10.72 -27.52
CA ASN A 211 -9.41 -10.01 -28.78
C ASN A 211 -7.90 -9.85 -29.06
N PRO A 212 -7.17 -10.97 -29.24
CA PRO A 212 -5.74 -10.90 -29.49
C PRO A 212 -5.46 -10.18 -30.81
N THR A 213 -4.50 -9.25 -30.79
CA THR A 213 -4.07 -8.50 -31.98
C THR A 213 -3.12 -9.28 -32.89
N GLY A 214 -2.65 -10.46 -32.45
CA GLY A 214 -1.62 -11.25 -33.12
C GLY A 214 -0.18 -10.83 -32.78
N THR A 215 0.03 -9.77 -31.99
CA THR A 215 1.36 -9.28 -31.57
C THR A 215 1.69 -9.55 -30.09
N GLY A 216 0.83 -10.31 -29.40
CA GLY A 216 0.96 -10.61 -27.96
C GLY A 216 0.11 -9.71 -27.06
N ASP A 217 -0.57 -8.72 -27.64
CA ASP A 217 -1.44 -7.78 -26.96
C ASP A 217 -2.93 -8.12 -27.13
N CYS A 218 -3.70 -7.94 -26.06
CA CYS A 218 -5.12 -8.21 -25.92
C CYS A 218 -5.87 -7.00 -25.33
N ASP A 219 -7.20 -7.02 -25.42
CA ASP A 219 -8.04 -6.05 -24.74
C ASP A 219 -7.99 -6.24 -23.22
N GLY A 220 -7.99 -5.13 -22.48
CA GLY A 220 -8.10 -5.14 -21.02
C GLY A 220 -9.55 -5.08 -20.53
N ALA A 221 -9.72 -5.06 -19.21
CA ALA A 221 -11.01 -5.05 -18.53
C ALA A 221 -11.82 -3.76 -18.76
N VAL A 222 -11.15 -2.69 -19.22
CA VAL A 222 -11.80 -1.42 -19.56
C VAL A 222 -12.06 -1.40 -21.07
N PRO A 223 -13.33 -1.38 -21.54
CA PRO A 223 -13.63 -1.29 -22.97
C PRO A 223 -13.02 -0.04 -23.60
N GLY A 224 -12.31 -0.22 -24.72
CA GLY A 224 -11.56 0.87 -25.38
C GLY A 224 -10.36 1.38 -24.58
N GLY A 225 -9.98 0.69 -23.51
CA GLY A 225 -8.78 0.96 -22.74
C GLY A 225 -7.49 0.59 -23.49
N PRO A 226 -6.34 0.86 -22.88
CA PRO A 226 -5.06 0.48 -23.45
C PRO A 226 -4.93 -1.05 -23.53
N LYS A 227 -4.16 -1.51 -24.52
CA LYS A 227 -3.85 -2.92 -24.70
C LYS A 227 -2.98 -3.45 -23.56
N ILE A 228 -3.17 -4.72 -23.24
CA ILE A 228 -2.45 -5.44 -22.18
C ILE A 228 -1.80 -6.70 -22.74
N PRO A 229 -0.79 -7.27 -22.08
CA PRO A 229 -0.28 -8.59 -22.44
C PRO A 229 -1.40 -9.63 -22.41
N CYS A 230 -1.50 -10.49 -23.42
CA CYS A 230 -2.55 -11.52 -23.49
C CYS A 230 -2.51 -12.54 -22.34
N SER A 231 -1.41 -12.64 -21.60
CA SER A 231 -1.33 -13.45 -20.37
C SER A 231 -1.91 -12.77 -19.13
N CYS A 232 -2.45 -11.56 -19.29
CA CYS A 232 -3.04 -10.78 -18.22
C CYS A 232 -4.55 -10.67 -18.40
N PRO A 233 -5.33 -10.77 -17.31
CA PRO A 233 -4.90 -11.07 -15.93
C PRO A 233 -4.49 -12.55 -15.77
N PRO A 234 -3.80 -12.93 -14.68
CA PRO A 234 -3.66 -14.34 -14.33
C PRO A 234 -5.04 -14.96 -14.02
N SER A 235 -5.11 -16.28 -13.89
CA SER A 235 -6.32 -16.93 -13.38
C SER A 235 -6.63 -16.46 -11.95
N GLN A 236 -7.90 -16.51 -11.54
CA GLN A 236 -8.28 -16.15 -10.16
C GLN A 236 -7.52 -17.00 -9.13
N ALA A 237 -7.29 -18.29 -9.42
CA ALA A 237 -6.54 -19.17 -8.54
C ALA A 237 -5.08 -18.72 -8.41
N ASP A 238 -4.39 -18.44 -9.52
CA ASP A 238 -3.00 -17.97 -9.51
C ASP A 238 -2.86 -16.63 -8.81
N PHE A 239 -3.81 -15.71 -9.03
CA PHE A 239 -3.87 -14.43 -8.33
C PHE A 239 -4.02 -14.60 -6.82
N VAL A 240 -4.95 -15.45 -6.38
CA VAL A 240 -5.16 -15.72 -4.96
C VAL A 240 -3.94 -16.38 -4.34
N THR A 241 -3.30 -17.34 -5.03
CA THR A 241 -2.04 -17.94 -4.56
C THR A 241 -0.95 -16.90 -4.37
N ALA A 242 -0.77 -15.99 -5.34
CA ALA A 242 0.20 -14.90 -5.23
C ALA A 242 -0.14 -13.93 -4.09
N LEU A 243 -1.42 -13.57 -3.94
CA LEU A 243 -1.89 -12.70 -2.87
C LEU A 243 -1.66 -13.33 -1.49
N ILE A 244 -1.93 -14.63 -1.32
CA ILE A 244 -1.65 -15.35 -0.07
C ILE A 244 -0.16 -15.27 0.27
N ALA A 245 0.73 -15.55 -0.69
CA ALA A 245 2.17 -15.49 -0.48
C ALA A 245 2.61 -14.07 -0.05
N ASN A 246 2.08 -13.05 -0.73
CA ASN A 246 2.33 -11.65 -0.43
C ASN A 246 1.86 -11.23 0.97
N VAL A 247 0.64 -11.62 1.35
CA VAL A 247 0.08 -11.32 2.68
C VAL A 247 0.85 -12.03 3.78
N GLN A 248 1.22 -13.30 3.56
CA GLN A 248 2.04 -14.06 4.53
C GLN A 248 3.44 -13.47 4.70
N ALA A 249 4.02 -12.93 3.62
CA ALA A 249 5.29 -12.21 3.67
C ALA A 249 5.15 -10.79 4.26
N GLY A 250 3.94 -10.22 4.27
CA GLY A 250 3.67 -8.81 4.63
C GLY A 250 4.15 -7.81 3.56
N HIS A 251 4.54 -8.29 2.38
CA HIS A 251 5.04 -7.50 1.25
C HIS A 251 4.92 -8.30 -0.06
N ALA A 252 5.02 -7.65 -1.21
CA ALA A 252 5.03 -8.36 -2.49
C ALA A 252 6.31 -9.22 -2.61
N VAL A 253 6.18 -10.54 -2.73
CA VAL A 253 7.33 -11.47 -2.66
C VAL A 253 8.38 -11.22 -3.74
N ASN A 254 7.96 -10.70 -4.90
CA ASN A 254 8.86 -10.34 -6.01
C ASN A 254 9.20 -8.84 -6.06
N ASN A 255 8.71 -8.05 -5.09
CA ASN A 255 9.06 -6.65 -4.92
C ASN A 255 8.94 -6.24 -3.44
N THR A 256 9.97 -6.56 -2.66
CA THR A 256 9.93 -6.51 -1.19
C THR A 256 9.76 -5.11 -0.60
N VAL A 257 9.92 -4.06 -1.39
CA VAL A 257 9.66 -2.67 -0.96
C VAL A 257 8.17 -2.31 -0.96
N VAL A 258 7.32 -3.11 -1.62
CA VAL A 258 5.87 -2.91 -1.65
C VAL A 258 5.26 -3.64 -0.46
N PRO A 259 4.77 -2.95 0.58
CA PRO A 259 4.08 -3.62 1.68
C PRO A 259 2.77 -4.22 1.17
N ILE A 260 2.26 -5.23 1.87
CA ILE A 260 0.95 -5.78 1.59
C ILE A 260 0.17 -5.83 2.90
N ALA A 261 -1.02 -5.24 2.88
CA ALA A 261 -1.91 -5.10 4.02
C ALA A 261 -3.19 -5.87 3.76
N PHE A 262 -3.60 -6.75 4.67
CA PHE A 262 -4.80 -7.55 4.46
C PHE A 262 -5.69 -7.56 5.70
N PRO A 263 -6.38 -6.45 5.97
CA PRO A 263 -7.35 -6.40 7.07
C PRO A 263 -8.49 -7.37 6.76
N THR A 264 -8.97 -8.08 7.78
CA THR A 264 -9.98 -9.14 7.65
C THR A 264 -11.39 -8.71 8.05
N ASP A 265 -11.56 -7.50 8.56
CA ASP A 265 -12.88 -6.99 8.90
C ASP A 265 -13.68 -6.59 7.64
N ALA A 266 -14.98 -6.41 7.85
CA ALA A 266 -15.95 -6.20 6.77
C ALA A 266 -16.10 -4.73 6.35
N SER A 267 -15.35 -3.78 6.93
CA SER A 267 -15.50 -2.36 6.61
C SER A 267 -15.15 -2.05 5.16
N SER A 268 -15.78 -1.01 4.58
CA SER A 268 -15.45 -0.56 3.22
C SER A 268 -13.98 -0.13 3.09
N ASN A 269 -13.39 0.40 4.17
CA ASN A 269 -11.96 0.72 4.22
C ASN A 269 -11.11 -0.56 4.10
N SER A 270 -11.44 -1.60 4.86
CA SER A 270 -10.72 -2.87 4.78
C SER A 270 -10.91 -3.57 3.44
N GLN A 271 -12.09 -3.44 2.83
CA GLN A 271 -12.33 -3.88 1.45
C GLN A 271 -11.46 -3.11 0.45
N ALA A 272 -11.36 -1.78 0.57
CA ALA A 272 -10.52 -0.95 -0.28
C ALA A 272 -9.03 -1.36 -0.18
N ILE A 273 -8.51 -1.53 1.04
CA ILE A 273 -7.13 -1.96 1.29
C ILE A 273 -6.85 -3.35 0.69
N ARG A 274 -7.82 -4.27 0.74
CA ARG A 274 -7.69 -5.59 0.08
C ARG A 274 -7.64 -5.46 -1.44
N ILE A 275 -8.42 -4.56 -2.03
CA ILE A 275 -8.37 -4.28 -3.47
C ILE A 275 -7.04 -3.64 -3.87
N GLU A 276 -6.55 -2.66 -3.11
CA GLU A 276 -5.24 -2.02 -3.32
C GLU A 276 -4.10 -3.05 -3.23
N SER A 277 -4.15 -3.94 -2.23
CA SER A 277 -3.20 -5.06 -2.12
C SER A 277 -3.31 -6.05 -3.28
N GLY A 278 -4.52 -6.26 -3.82
CA GLY A 278 -4.74 -7.02 -5.05
C GLY A 278 -4.12 -6.35 -6.28
N LEU A 279 -4.28 -5.04 -6.44
CA LEU A 279 -3.66 -4.25 -7.52
C LEU A 279 -2.14 -4.30 -7.43
N SER A 280 -1.58 -4.10 -6.23
CA SER A 280 -0.15 -4.23 -5.96
C SER A 280 0.36 -5.64 -6.25
N THR A 281 -0.41 -6.68 -5.91
CA THR A 281 -0.07 -8.07 -6.25
C THR A 281 0.01 -8.28 -7.75
N LEU A 282 -0.99 -7.82 -8.52
CA LEU A 282 -0.99 -7.93 -9.99
C LEU A 282 0.22 -7.26 -10.62
N GLN A 283 0.57 -6.05 -10.18
CA GLN A 283 1.67 -5.27 -10.74
C GLN A 283 3.06 -5.85 -10.42
N ASN A 284 3.17 -6.70 -9.40
CA ASN A 284 4.44 -7.25 -8.93
C ASN A 284 4.53 -8.78 -9.08
N LEU A 285 3.71 -9.40 -9.93
CA LEU A 285 3.69 -10.86 -10.11
C LEU A 285 5.04 -11.46 -10.57
N ARG A 286 5.87 -10.71 -11.30
CA ARG A 286 7.12 -11.21 -11.90
C ARG A 286 8.34 -10.35 -11.59
N GLY A 287 8.23 -9.41 -10.65
CA GLY A 287 9.29 -8.48 -10.29
C GLY A 287 8.76 -7.06 -10.04
N PRO A 288 9.63 -6.10 -9.68
CA PRO A 288 9.22 -4.73 -9.41
C PRO A 288 8.55 -4.05 -10.60
N GLY A 289 7.23 -3.82 -10.50
CA GLY A 289 6.42 -3.25 -11.59
C GLY A 289 6.32 -4.13 -12.84
N VAL A 290 6.77 -5.39 -12.76
CA VAL A 290 6.70 -6.37 -13.85
C VAL A 290 5.60 -7.35 -13.49
N GLY A 291 4.42 -7.15 -14.07
CA GLY A 291 3.25 -7.94 -13.80
C GLY A 291 2.11 -7.57 -14.74
N CYS A 292 0.89 -7.74 -14.28
CA CYS A 292 -0.30 -7.34 -15.01
C CYS A 292 -0.71 -5.92 -14.62
N PRO A 293 -0.94 -5.03 -15.61
CA PRO A 293 -1.34 -3.66 -15.32
C PRO A 293 -2.74 -3.65 -14.69
N ALA A 294 -3.06 -2.63 -13.89
CA ALA A 294 -4.34 -2.54 -13.18
C ALA A 294 -5.57 -2.63 -14.11
N VAL A 295 -5.43 -2.18 -15.36
CA VAL A 295 -6.46 -2.24 -16.41
C VAL A 295 -6.70 -3.66 -16.95
N SER A 296 -5.92 -4.65 -16.54
CA SER A 296 -6.17 -6.06 -16.86
C SER A 296 -7.20 -6.71 -15.95
N SER A 297 -7.76 -6.01 -14.97
CA SER A 297 -8.80 -6.55 -14.09
C SER A 297 -9.83 -5.47 -13.77
N THR A 298 -10.94 -5.87 -13.15
CA THR A 298 -11.98 -4.93 -12.71
C THR A 298 -11.67 -4.30 -11.35
N LEU A 299 -10.52 -4.62 -10.72
CA LEU A 299 -10.18 -4.17 -9.37
C LEU A 299 -10.21 -2.63 -9.23
N SER A 300 -9.73 -1.90 -10.23
CA SER A 300 -9.80 -0.43 -10.22
C SER A 300 -11.25 0.09 -10.23
N ALA A 301 -12.15 -0.61 -10.92
CA ALA A 301 -13.57 -0.29 -10.94
C ALA A 301 -14.26 -0.67 -9.63
N GLN A 302 -13.91 -1.81 -9.03
CA GLN A 302 -14.38 -2.21 -7.71
C GLN A 302 -13.95 -1.22 -6.62
N LEU A 303 -12.68 -0.79 -6.62
CA LEU A 303 -12.19 0.23 -5.70
C LEU A 303 -13.01 1.52 -5.83
N LYS A 304 -13.27 1.95 -7.06
CA LYS A 304 -14.12 3.12 -7.34
C LYS A 304 -15.57 2.92 -6.87
N ALA A 305 -16.11 1.70 -6.95
CA ALA A 305 -17.46 1.40 -6.50
C ALA A 305 -17.60 1.45 -4.97
N LEU A 306 -16.56 1.05 -4.23
CA LEU A 306 -16.53 1.16 -2.75
C LEU A 306 -16.39 2.59 -2.25
N GLN A 307 -15.91 3.50 -3.10
CA GLN A 307 -15.71 4.92 -2.79
C GLN A 307 -16.93 5.79 -3.12
N ARG A 308 -18.05 5.19 -3.55
CA ARG A 308 -19.32 5.88 -3.79
C ARG A 308 -20.19 5.90 -2.54
#